data_AF-A0A0M9APN9-F1
#
_entry.id   AF-A0A0M9APN9-F1
#
_cell.length_a   1.000
_cell.length_b   1.000
_cell.length_c   1.000
_cell.angle_alpha   90.00
_cell.angle_beta   90.00
_cell.angle_gamma   90.00
#
_symmetry.space_group_name_H-M   'P 1'
#
loop_
_entity.id
_entity.type
_entity.pdbx_description
1 polymer ?
#
loop_
_entity_poly.entity_id
_entity_poly.type
_entity_poly.pdbx_seq_one_letter_code
_entity_poly.pdbx_strand_id
1 'polypeptide(L)' 'MDIERETLLQIVISAVAVVLFVGATVTVSQMYLDGSTVEATGGYALIGAIGLFVVFMTAAGLWLERQQF' A
#
# COMPACT_ATOMS: atom_id res chain seq x y z
N MET A 1 6.68 -15.62 25.16
CA MET A 1 7.19 -14.47 24.39
C MET A 1 6.05 -13.48 24.35
N ASP A 2 6.07 -12.49 25.24
CA ASP A 2 5.10 -11.39 25.21
C ASP A 2 5.49 -10.51 24.04
N ILE A 3 4.64 -10.47 23.02
CA ILE A 3 4.87 -9.54 21.90
C ILE A 3 4.67 -8.14 22.46
N GLU A 4 5.75 -7.35 22.44
CA GLU A 4 5.70 -5.95 22.79
C GLU A 4 4.70 -5.23 21.87
N ARG A 5 3.86 -4.36 22.45
CA ARG A 5 2.80 -3.64 21.72
C ARG A 5 3.36 -2.87 20.51
N GLU A 6 4.60 -2.41 20.62
CA GLU A 6 5.38 -1.77 19.56
C GLU A 6 5.58 -2.71 18.36
N THR A 7 6.10 -3.91 18.60
CA THR A 7 6.30 -4.93 17.56
C THR A 7 4.97 -5.33 16.92
N LEU A 8 3.91 -5.45 17.73
CA LEU A 8 2.58 -5.78 17.23
C LEU A 8 2.04 -4.68 16.30
N LEU A 9 2.21 -3.41 16.66
CA LEU A 9 1.81 -2.27 15.84
C LEU A 9 2.57 -2.22 14.51
N GLN A 10 3.88 -2.44 14.52
CA GLN A 10 4.69 -2.47 13.29
C GLN A 10 4.23 -3.57 12.33
N ILE A 11 3.97 -4.77 12.85
CA ILE A 11 3.45 -5.89 12.04
C ILE A 11 2.10 -5.54 11.45
N VAL A 12 1.17 -5.01 12.26
CA VAL A 12 -0.18 -4.65 11.82
C VAL A 12 -0.13 -3.57 10.74
N ILE A 13 0.67 -2.53 10.91
CA ILE A 13 0.78 -1.43 9.94
C ILE A 13 1.34 -1.94 8.61
N SER A 14 2.40 -2.76 8.66
CA SER A 14 2.96 -3.37 7.46
C SER A 14 1.94 -4.26 6.73
N ALA A 15 1.25 -5.13 7.47
CA ALA A 15 0.22 -5.99 6.90
C ALA A 15 -0.93 -5.19 6.25
N VAL A 16 -1.42 -4.14 6.94
CA VAL A 16 -2.46 -3.25 6.41
C VAL A 16 -1.98 -2.53 5.15
N ALA A 17 -0.76 -2.02 5.14
CA ALA A 17 -0.20 -1.34 3.98
C ALA A 17 -0.12 -2.25 2.75
N VAL A 18 0.32 -3.50 2.93
CA VAL A 18 0.39 -4.50 1.85
C VAL A 18 -1.01 -4.81 1.32
N VAL A 19 -1.99 -5.06 2.20
CA VAL A 19 -3.36 -5.36 1.79
C VAL A 19 -3.97 -4.20 1.01
N LEU A 20 -3.77 -2.96 1.46
CA LEU A 20 -4.24 -1.77 0.76
C LEU A 20 -3.60 -1.62 -0.63
N PHE A 21 -2.29 -1.88 -0.74
CA PHE A 21 -1.59 -1.79 -2.02
C PHE A 21 -2.08 -2.83 -3.02
N VAL A 22 -2.22 -4.08 -2.58
CA VAL A 22 -2.74 -5.17 -3.40
C VAL A 22 -4.18 -4.85 -3.82
N GLY A 23 -5.03 -4.41 -2.90
CA GLY A 23 -6.41 -4.02 -3.20
C GLY A 23 -6.51 -2.89 -4.22
N ALA A 24 -5.69 -1.85 -4.08
CA ALA A 24 -5.63 -0.75 -5.04
C ALA A 24 -5.18 -1.23 -6.42
N THR A 25 -4.14 -2.07 -6.48
CA THR A 25 -3.62 -2.63 -7.74
C THR A 25 -4.66 -3.50 -8.44
N VAL A 26 -5.37 -4.36 -7.70
CA VAL A 26 -6.47 -5.20 -8.22
C VAL A 26 -7.61 -4.33 -8.74
N THR A 27 -7.97 -3.27 -8.00
CA THR A 27 -9.04 -2.35 -8.40
C THR A 27 -8.69 -1.63 -9.70
N VAL A 28 -7.47 -1.09 -9.81
CA VAL A 28 -6.98 -0.44 -11.03
C VAL A 28 -6.95 -1.44 -12.19
N SER A 29 -6.47 -2.65 -11.94
CA SER A 29 -6.39 -3.69 -12.97
C SER A 29 -7.78 -4.04 -13.52
N GLN A 30 -8.79 -4.20 -12.65
CA GLN A 30 -10.16 -4.49 -13.08
C GLN A 30 -10.81 -3.32 -13.81
N MET A 31 -10.52 -2.08 -13.40
CA MET A 31 -11.14 -0.88 -13.98
C MET A 31 -10.64 -0.57 -15.39
N TYR A 32 -9.39 -0.90 -15.70
CA TYR A 32 -8.75 -0.65 -16.99
C TYR A 32 -8.51 -1.93 -17.81
N LEU A 33 -9.19 -3.02 -17.43
CA LEU A 33 -9.19 -4.25 -18.21
C LEU A 33 -10.14 -4.06 -19.41
N ASP A 34 -9.60 -4.03 -20.63
CA ASP A 34 -10.39 -4.08 -21.85
C ASP A 34 -10.06 -5.37 -22.64
N GLY A 35 -10.98 -6.33 -22.56
CA GLY A 35 -10.76 -7.69 -23.05
C GLY A 35 -9.60 -8.38 -22.34
N SER A 36 -8.53 -8.70 -23.07
CA SER A 36 -7.31 -9.35 -22.53
C SER A 36 -6.14 -8.40 -22.33
N THR A 37 -6.33 -7.09 -22.54
CA THR A 37 -5.25 -6.11 -22.55
C THR A 37 -5.57 -4.96 -21.60
N VAL A 38 -4.54 -4.49 -20.90
CA VAL A 38 -4.62 -3.28 -20.10
C VAL A 38 -4.43 -2.10 -21.04
N GLU A 39 -5.41 -1.21 -21.10
CA GLU A 39 -5.31 0.02 -21.89
C GLU A 39 -4.11 0.86 -21.41
N ALA A 40 -3.48 1.65 -22.28
CA ALA A 40 -2.31 2.47 -21.91
C ALA A 40 -2.56 3.33 -20.66
N THR A 41 -3.79 3.81 -20.49
CA THR A 41 -4.29 4.53 -19.31
C THR A 41 -4.17 3.73 -18.02
N GLY A 42 -4.41 2.41 -18.06
CA GLY A 42 -4.26 1.51 -16.92
C GLY A 42 -2.81 1.38 -16.45
N GLY A 43 -1.85 1.45 -17.37
CA GLY A 43 -0.43 1.49 -17.03
C GLY A 43 -0.05 2.73 -16.20
N TYR A 44 -0.54 3.91 -16.61
CA TYR A 44 -0.33 5.14 -15.83
C TYR A 44 -1.04 5.10 -14.47
N ALA A 45 -2.24 4.53 -14.40
CA ALA A 45 -2.97 4.37 -13.15
C ALA A 45 -2.22 3.43 -12.16
N LEU A 46 -1.59 2.36 -12.65
CA LEU A 46 -0.75 1.47 -11.83
C LEU A 46 0.49 2.20 -11.29
N ILE A 47 1.17 2.99 -12.13
CA ILE A 47 2.31 3.81 -11.68
C ILE A 47 1.85 4.81 -10.61
N GLY A 48 0.68 5.43 -10.79
CA GLY A 48 0.07 6.30 -9.79
C GLY A 48 -0.22 5.60 -8.46
N ALA A 49 -0.75 4.37 -8.51
CA ALA A 49 -1.01 3.54 -7.34
C ALA A 49 0.29 3.18 -6.59
N ILE A 50 1.36 2.86 -7.32
CA ILE A 50 2.69 2.63 -6.75
C ILE A 50 3.21 3.92 -6.08
N GLY A 51 3.12 5.06 -6.76
CA GLY A 51 3.53 6.35 -6.19
C GLY A 51 2.78 6.69 -4.91
N LEU A 52 1.45 6.49 -4.89
CA LEU A 52 0.63 6.66 -3.69
C LEU A 52 1.09 5.74 -2.57
N PHE A 53 1.35 4.47 -2.87
CA PHE A 53 1.83 3.49 -1.87
C PHE A 53 3.15 3.91 -1.23
N VAL A 54 4.12 4.40 -2.01
CA VAL A 54 5.39 4.90 -1.47
C VAL A 54 5.17 6.08 -0.53
N VAL A 55 4.31 7.03 -0.91
CA VAL A 55 3.97 8.19 -0.05
C VAL A 55 3.27 7.72 1.22
N PHE A 56 2.34 6.78 1.12
CA PHE A 56 1.64 6.20 2.25
C PHE A 56 2.59 5.51 3.23
N MET A 57 3.52 4.69 2.72
CA MET A 57 4.54 4.03 3.55
C MET A 57 5.49 5.03 4.20
N THR A 58 5.85 6.09 3.48
CA THR A 58 6.69 7.18 4.04
C THR A 58 5.95 7.88 5.18
N ALA A 59 4.67 8.20 5.01
CA ALA A 59 3.85 8.79 6.05
C ALA A 59 3.67 7.85 7.25
N ALA A 60 3.43 6.56 7.01
CA ALA A 60 3.31 5.55 8.05
C ALA A 60 4.62 5.38 8.85
N GLY A 61 5.78 5.39 8.18
CA GLY A 61 7.09 5.35 8.82
C GLY A 61 7.35 6.57 9.70
N LEU A 62 7.09 7.78 9.18
CA LEU A 62 7.22 9.02 9.96
C LEU A 62 6.26 9.09 11.16
N TRP A 63 5.06 8.50 11.02
CA TRP A 63 4.08 8.45 12.10
C TRP A 63 4.47 7.46 13.21
N LEU A 64 5.09 6.34 12.83
CA LEU A 64 5.67 5.38 13.77
C LEU A 64 6.83 5.98 14.56
N GLU A 65 7.76 6.67 13.88
CA GLU A 65 8.89 7.34 14.52
C GLU A 65 8.43 8.31 15.62
N ARG A 66 7.35 9.06 15.36
CA ARG A 66 6.78 10.00 16.34
C ARG A 66 6.12 9.35 17.57
N GLN A 67 5.81 8.06 17.54
CA GLN A 67 5.27 7.34 18.71
C GLN A 67 6.36 6.67 19.55
N GLN A 68 7.56 6.51 18.97
CA GLN A 68 8.70 5.84 19.58
C GLN A 68 9.65 6.80 20.32
N PHE A 69 9.49 8.12 20.12
CA PHE A 69 10.18 9.20 20.85
C PHE A 69 9.24 9.90 21.84
#